data_AF-A0A256YST5-F1
#
_entry.id   AF-A0A256YST5-F1
#
_cell.length_a   1.000
_cell.length_b   1.000
_cell.length_c   1.000
_cell.angle_alpha   90.00
_cell.angle_beta   90.00
_cell.angle_gamma   90.00
#
_symmetry.space_group_name_H-M   'P 1'
#
loop_
_entity.id
_entity.type
_entity.pdbx_description
1 polymer ?
#
loop_
_entity_poly.entity_id
_entity_poly.type
_entity_poly.pdbx_seq_one_letter_code
_entity_poly.pdbx_strand_id
1 'polypeptide(L)' 'REKNIPVIVTNQVYSVNPNEIELSGKDIVKYWSKCLIELKKIGDNRRVAILRKHRSLPEGKKIEFEITNTGIEKAKFKIF' A
#
# COMPACT_ATOMS: atom_id res chain seq x y z
N ARG A 1 -9.89 -7.50 -19.30
CA ARG A 1 -8.90 -8.43 -18.70
C ARG A 1 -8.80 -9.58 -19.70
N GLU A 2 -7.93 -9.47 -20.71
CA GLU A 2 -7.90 -10.44 -21.81
C GLU A 2 -6.98 -11.63 -21.52
N LYS A 3 -5.86 -11.38 -20.84
CA LYS A 3 -4.85 -12.40 -20.55
C LYS A 3 -4.96 -13.03 -19.15
N ASN A 4 -5.88 -12.55 -18.31
CA ASN A 4 -6.04 -13.00 -16.91
C ASN A 4 -4.75 -12.98 -16.05
N ILE A 5 -3.75 -12.15 -16.41
CA ILE A 5 -2.51 -11.99 -15.65
C ILE A 5 -2.69 -10.87 -14.60
N PRO A 6 -2.35 -11.11 -13.32
CA PRO A 6 -2.30 -10.05 -12.32
C PRO A 6 -1.09 -9.13 -12.60
N VAL A 7 -1.33 -7.82 -12.54
CA VAL A 7 -0.28 -6.80 -12.72
C VAL A 7 -0.15 -6.02 -11.42
N ILE A 8 1.07 -5.91 -10.92
CA ILE A 8 1.43 -5.11 -9.75
C ILE A 8 2.40 -4.02 -10.25
N VAL A 9 2.12 -2.78 -9.87
CA VAL A 9 2.93 -1.61 -10.20
C VAL A 9 3.24 -0.88 -8.91
N THR A 10 4.48 -0.44 -8.75
CA THR A 10 4.89 0.44 -7.66
C THR A 10 4.78 1.89 -8.13
N ASN A 11 4.35 2.78 -7.24
CA ASN A 11 4.37 4.21 -7.50
C ASN A 11 5.15 4.94 -6.41
N GLN A 12 5.87 5.96 -6.81
CA GLN A 12 6.51 6.89 -5.88
C GLN A 12 5.47 7.90 -5.39
N VAL A 13 5.76 8.49 -4.23
CA VAL A 13 4.92 9.50 -3.61
C VAL A 13 5.78 10.69 -3.21
N TYR A 14 5.19 11.87 -3.28
CA TYR A 14 5.70 13.07 -2.65
C TYR A 14 4.86 13.36 -1.41
N SER A 15 5.50 13.88 -0.37
CA SER A 15 4.84 14.27 0.86
C SER A 15 5.16 15.74 1.11
N VAL A 16 4.12 16.58 1.12
CA VAL A 16 4.25 17.98 1.53
C VAL A 16 4.22 18.06 3.06
N ASN A 17 3.41 17.21 3.70
CA ASN A 17 3.28 17.06 5.15
C ASN A 17 3.12 15.56 5.51
N PRO A 18 3.44 15.11 6.75
CA PRO A 18 3.38 13.70 7.14
C PRO A 18 2.03 12.99 6.92
N ASN A 19 0.94 13.77 6.87
CA ASN A 19 -0.42 13.28 6.65
C ASN A 19 -0.93 13.47 5.22
N GLU A 20 -0.22 14.22 4.39
CA GLU A 20 -0.57 14.50 3.01
C GLU A 20 0.44 13.84 2.07
N ILE A 21 -0.02 12.75 1.46
CA ILE A 21 0.74 11.97 0.49
C ILE A 21 0.09 12.18 -0.87
N GLU A 22 0.86 12.69 -1.82
CA GLU A 22 0.43 12.86 -3.21
C GLU A 22 1.16 11.84 -4.10
N LEU A 23 0.38 11.08 -4.87
CA LEU A 23 0.92 10.13 -5.84
C LEU A 23 1.56 10.88 -7.01
N SER A 24 2.73 10.42 -7.45
CA SER A 24 3.26 10.84 -8.75
C SER A 24 2.24 10.46 -9.84
N GLY A 25 1.85 11.42 -10.69
CA GLY A 25 0.75 11.25 -11.66
C GLY A 25 -0.67 11.48 -11.10
N LYS A 26 -0.79 11.89 -9.83
CA LYS A 26 -2.00 12.40 -9.18
C LYS A 26 -3.23 11.51 -9.43
N ASP A 27 -4.29 12.06 -9.99
CA ASP A 27 -5.58 11.40 -10.13
C ASP A 27 -5.62 10.36 -11.25
N ILE A 28 -4.71 10.43 -12.23
CA ILE A 28 -4.62 9.44 -13.31
C ILE A 28 -4.32 8.06 -12.72
N VAL A 29 -3.33 8.00 -11.81
CA VAL A 29 -2.95 6.75 -11.15
C VAL A 29 -4.09 6.23 -10.27
N LYS A 30 -4.77 7.13 -9.54
CA LYS A 30 -5.94 6.76 -8.72
C LYS A 30 -7.08 6.21 -9.58
N TYR A 31 -7.33 6.81 -10.74
CA TYR A 31 -8.41 6.43 -11.64
C TYR A 31 -8.16 5.05 -12.25
N TRP A 32 -6.98 4.82 -12.85
CA TRP A 32 -6.63 3.54 -13.49
C TRP A 32 -6.44 2.38 -12.51
N SER A 33 -6.05 2.67 -11.26
CA SER A 33 -5.83 1.64 -10.25
C SER A 33 -7.14 0.95 -9.85
N LYS A 34 -7.18 -0.38 -10.00
CA LYS A 34 -8.29 -1.23 -9.52
C LYS A 34 -8.18 -1.60 -8.04
N CYS A 35 -6.95 -1.55 -7.52
CA CYS A 35 -6.59 -1.74 -6.13
C CYS A 35 -5.47 -0.75 -5.83
N LEU A 36 -5.56 -0.01 -4.73
CA LEU A 36 -4.53 0.92 -4.28
C LEU A 36 -4.18 0.58 -2.83
N ILE A 37 -2.90 0.27 -2.61
CA ILE A 37 -2.36 -0.06 -1.29
C ILE A 37 -1.30 0.97 -0.96
N GLU A 38 -1.46 1.64 0.17
CA GLU A 38 -0.47 2.55 0.72
C GLU A 38 0.43 1.80 1.69
N LEU A 39 1.74 1.99 1.57
CA LEU A 39 2.73 1.39 2.47
C LEU A 39 3.35 2.48 3.34
N LYS A 40 3.22 2.34 4.67
CA LYS A 40 3.85 3.25 5.64
C LYS A 40 4.93 2.55 6.45
N LYS A 41 6.02 3.26 6.75
CA LYS A 41 7.02 2.85 7.75
C LYS A 41 6.53 3.19 9.15
N ILE A 42 6.59 2.21 10.05
CA ILE A 42 6.13 2.36 11.45
C ILE A 42 7.19 1.93 12.48
N GLY A 43 8.37 1.48 12.02
CA GLY A 43 9.48 1.08 12.87
C GLY A 43 10.61 0.46 12.06
N ASP A 44 11.57 -0.14 12.75
CA ASP A 44 12.66 -0.89 12.13
C ASP A 44 12.12 -2.20 11.58
N ASN A 45 12.32 -2.40 10.27
CA ASN A 45 11.80 -3.51 9.46
C ASN A 45 10.26 -3.68 9.46
N ARG A 46 9.52 -2.89 10.23
CA ARG A 46 8.05 -2.93 10.29
C ARG A 46 7.40 -1.93 9.33
N ARG A 47 6.33 -2.39 8.71
CA ARG A 47 5.51 -1.65 7.76
C ARG A 47 4.04 -1.94 8.00
N VAL A 48 3.19 -0.98 7.61
CA VAL A 48 1.74 -1.19 7.52
C VAL A 48 1.30 -0.97 6.09
N ALA A 49 0.51 -1.91 5.56
CA ALA A 49 -0.20 -1.77 4.30
C ALA A 49 -1.65 -1.34 4.60
N ILE A 50 -2.08 -0.24 3.99
CA ILE A 50 -3.41 0.35 4.15
C ILE A 50 -4.13 0.27 2.81
N LEU A 51 -5.31 -0.33 2.79
CA LEU A 51 -6.13 -0.43 1.59
C LEU A 51 -6.84 0.91 1.33
N ARG A 52 -6.45 1.64 0.29
CA ARG A 52 -7.03 2.94 -0.09
C ARG A 52 -8.14 2.83 -1.12
N LYS A 53 -8.03 1.87 -2.03
CA LYS A 53 -9.06 1.64 -3.05
C LYS A 53 -9.17 0.16 -3.31
N HIS A 54 -10.37 -0.38 -3.30
CA HIS A 54 -10.67 -1.70 -3.83
C HIS A 54 -12.12 -1.76 -4.27
N ARG A 55 -12.40 -2.50 -5.35
CA ARG A 55 -13.76 -2.64 -5.92
C ARG A 55 -14.77 -3.39 -5.03
N SER A 56 -14.30 -4.12 -4.02
CA SER A 56 -15.14 -5.04 -3.21
C SER A 56 -14.80 -5.07 -1.73
N LEU A 57 -13.86 -4.24 -1.27
CA LEU A 57 -13.43 -4.21 0.13
C LEU A 57 -13.50 -2.76 0.63
N PRO A 58 -13.87 -2.54 1.90
CA PRO A 58 -13.91 -1.19 2.45
C PRO A 58 -12.51 -0.60 2.53
N GLU A 59 -12.42 0.72 2.31
CA GLU A 59 -11.22 1.50 2.53
C GLU A 59 -10.79 1.46 4.01
N GLY A 60 -9.49 1.61 4.26
CA GLY A 60 -8.94 1.76 5.60
C GLY A 60 -8.56 0.46 6.28
N LYS A 61 -8.83 -0.71 5.67
CA LYS A 61 -8.29 -2.00 6.16
C LYS A 61 -6.76 -1.93 6.23
N LYS A 62 -6.20 -2.43 7.33
CA LYS A 62 -4.75 -2.39 7.58
C LYS A 62 -4.22 -3.78 7.87
N ILE A 63 -2.97 -4.02 7.45
CA ILE A 63 -2.20 -5.17 7.88
C ILE A 63 -0.76 -4.74 8.14
N GLU A 64 -0.22 -5.16 9.28
CA GLU A 64 1.18 -4.97 9.60
C GLU A 64 2.01 -6.17 9.16
N PHE A 65 3.20 -5.88 8.66
CA PHE A 65 4.17 -6.87 8.23
C PHE A 65 5.59 -6.45 8.59
N GLU A 66 6.45 -7.44 8.67
CA GLU A 66 7.88 -7.30 8.88
C GLU A 66 8.61 -7.68 7.59
N ILE A 67 9.66 -6.92 7.27
CA ILE A 67 10.59 -7.24 6.18
C ILE A 67 11.79 -7.94 6.81
N THR A 68 11.94 -9.22 6.53
CA THR A 68 13.02 -10.08 7.03
C THR A 68 13.99 -10.41 5.89
N ASN A 69 15.06 -11.15 6.21
CA ASN A 69 15.96 -11.70 5.21
C ASN A 69 15.29 -12.74 4.28
N THR A 70 14.15 -13.29 4.68
CA THR A 70 13.35 -14.26 3.91
C THR A 70 12.21 -13.62 3.13
N GLY A 71 11.97 -12.31 3.29
CA GLY A 71 10.96 -11.55 2.54
C GLY A 71 9.95 -10.84 3.45
N ILE A 72 8.65 -11.05 3.18
CA ILE A 72 7.55 -10.41 3.91
C ILE A 72 6.92 -11.42 4.87
N GLU A 73 6.98 -11.13 6.16
CA GLU A 73 6.38 -11.96 7.21
C GLU A 73 5.28 -11.19 7.97
N LYS A 74 4.36 -11.94 8.57
CA LYS A 74 3.33 -11.37 9.43
C LYS A 74 4.00 -10.75 10.66
N ALA A 75 3.66 -9.51 10.99
CA ALA A 75 4.21 -8.85 12.17
C ALA A 75 3.89 -9.66 13.43
N LYS A 76 4.91 -9.91 14.25
CA LYS A 76 4.78 -10.69 15.49
C LYS A 76 4.00 -9.93 16.56
N PHE A 77 4.13 -8.61 16.54
CA PHE A 77 3.40 -7.67 17.37
C PHE A 77 2.62 -6.70 16.50
N LYS A 78 1.40 -6.35 16.90
CA LYS A 78 0.56 -5.38 16.21
C LYS A 78 0.41 -4.11 17.04
N ILE A 79 0.53 -2.96 16.40
CA ILE A 79 0.25 -1.64 16.97
C ILE A 79 -1.18 -1.19 16.62
N PHE A 80 -1.72 -1.66 15.48
CA PHE A 80 -3.05 -1.35 14.96
C PHE A 80 -4.00 -2.56 14.91
#